data_AF-A0A923YDV1-F1
#
_entry.id   AF-A0A923YDV1-F1
#
_cell.length_a   1.000
_cell.length_b   1.000
_cell.length_c   1.000
_cell.angle_alpha   90.00
_cell.angle_beta   90.00
_cell.angle_gamma   90.00
#
_symmetry.space_group_name_H-M   'P 1'
#
loop_
_entity.id
_entity.type
_entity.pdbx_description
1 polymer ?
#
loop_
_entity_poly.entity_id
_entity_poly.type
_entity_poly.pdbx_seq_one_letter_code
_entity_poly.pdbx_strand_id
1 'polypeptide(L)'
;LLCATQAAAYPKHIVYVAYDYKGPAHSFMFNTKDVTDFNYFRKEVPASNDWTTILIPLADLKQTPTLAKGAPFNPEQLNGLEWFLQGVTGEAGSLKIDNIRFVYTPIEGRNYQE
;
A
#
# COMPACT_ATOMS: atom_id res chain seq x y z
N LEU A 1 9.78 39.89 -0.38
CA LEU A 1 10.36 38.61 0.08
C LEU A 1 9.19 37.66 0.38
N LEU A 2 8.88 36.73 -0.53
CA LEU A 2 7.93 35.67 -0.26
C LEU A 2 8.76 34.41 0.04
N CYS A 3 8.81 34.04 1.32
CA CYS A 3 9.35 32.77 1.74
C CYS A 3 8.28 31.71 1.48
N ALA A 4 8.26 31.15 0.27
CA ALA A 4 7.58 29.89 0.06
C ALA A 4 8.50 28.80 0.60
N THR A 5 8.17 28.28 1.78
CA THR A 5 8.78 27.05 2.30
C THR A 5 8.57 25.96 1.26
N GLN A 6 9.68 25.48 0.69
CA GLN A 6 9.73 24.32 -0.19
C GLN A 6 9.11 23.15 0.56
N ALA A 7 7.83 22.84 0.29
CA ALA A 7 7.26 21.56 0.68
C ALA A 7 8.14 20.49 0.02
N ALA A 8 8.64 19.56 0.83
CA ALA A 8 9.41 18.43 0.34
C ALA A 8 8.71 17.82 -0.87
N ALA A 9 9.42 17.71 -1.99
CA ALA A 9 8.89 17.19 -3.23
C ALA A 9 8.68 15.68 -3.07
N TYR A 10 7.52 15.28 -2.55
CA TYR A 10 7.03 13.91 -2.65
C TYR A 10 6.98 13.50 -4.15
N PRO A 11 7.07 12.22 -4.52
CA PRO A 11 6.62 11.76 -5.82
C PRO A 11 5.11 11.79 -5.72
N LYS A 12 4.55 12.96 -6.00
CA LYS A 12 3.18 13.38 -5.73
C LYS A 12 2.14 12.63 -6.57
N HIS A 13 2.47 11.45 -7.10
CA HIS A 13 1.74 10.86 -8.19
C HIS A 13 1.25 9.45 -7.90
N ILE A 14 1.93 8.61 -7.11
CA ILE A 14 1.36 7.30 -6.76
C ILE A 14 0.27 7.52 -5.72
N VAL A 15 -0.97 7.18 -6.07
CA VAL A 15 -2.11 7.33 -5.16
C VAL A 15 -2.66 5.98 -4.74
N TYR A 16 -2.51 4.96 -5.59
CA TYR A 16 -2.97 3.61 -5.27
C TYR A 16 -1.95 2.53 -5.66
N VAL A 17 -2.00 1.42 -4.93
CA VAL A 17 -1.56 0.11 -5.43
C VAL A 17 -2.80 -0.66 -5.81
N ALA A 18 -2.82 -1.22 -7.01
CA ALA A 18 -3.91 -2.08 -7.48
C ALA A 18 -3.39 -3.47 -7.83
N TYR A 19 -4.21 -4.48 -7.57
CA TYR A 19 -3.97 -5.86 -7.98
C TYR A 19 -5.29 -6.62 -8.05
N ASP A 20 -5.27 -7.73 -8.78
CA ASP A 20 -6.37 -8.69 -8.81
C ASP A 20 -6.07 -9.82 -7.84
N TYR A 21 -7.08 -10.28 -7.11
CA TYR A 21 -6.92 -11.41 -6.20
C TYR A 21 -8.12 -12.36 -6.18
N LYS A 22 -7.83 -13.60 -5.78
CA LYS A 22 -8.79 -14.64 -5.43
C LYS A 22 -8.21 -15.48 -4.30
N GLY A 23 -8.92 -15.59 -3.18
CA GLY A 23 -8.43 -16.31 -2.01
C GLY A 23 -8.99 -15.79 -0.68
N PRO A 24 -8.43 -16.25 0.44
CA PRO A 24 -8.86 -15.84 1.78
C PRO A 24 -8.54 -14.37 2.08
N ALA A 25 -9.03 -13.89 3.23
CA ALA A 25 -8.69 -12.58 3.74
C ALA A 25 -7.17 -12.51 4.00
N HIS A 26 -6.59 -11.34 3.74
CA HIS A 26 -5.15 -11.11 3.85
C HIS A 26 -4.87 -9.65 4.19
N SER A 27 -3.68 -9.39 4.75
CA SER A 27 -3.19 -8.03 4.91
C SER A 27 -2.29 -7.68 3.73
N PHE A 28 -2.58 -6.58 3.04
CA PHE A 28 -1.62 -5.95 2.13
C PHE A 28 -0.69 -5.05 2.93
N MET A 29 0.61 -5.15 2.69
CA MET A 29 1.64 -4.39 3.41
C MET A 29 2.53 -3.63 2.42
N PHE A 30 2.75 -2.35 2.74
CA PHE A 30 3.67 -1.47 2.02
C PHE A 30 4.86 -1.19 2.92
N ASN A 31 5.97 -1.88 2.64
CA ASN A 31 7.13 -1.82 3.49
C ASN A 31 8.04 -0.69 3.03
N THR A 32 8.33 0.24 3.93
CA THR A 32 9.27 1.33 3.69
C THR A 32 10.57 1.06 4.43
N LYS A 33 11.71 1.52 3.90
CA LYS A 33 13.04 1.38 4.53
C LYS A 33 13.13 2.07 5.90
N ASP A 34 12.25 3.04 6.14
CA ASP A 34 12.18 3.80 7.39
C ASP A 34 11.56 2.99 8.55
N VAL A 35 10.82 1.91 8.24
CA VAL A 35 10.29 1.00 9.25
C VAL A 35 11.33 -0.07 9.56
N THR A 36 11.93 0.01 10.75
CA THR A 36 12.99 -0.91 11.21
C THR A 36 12.55 -1.86 12.31
N ASP A 37 11.30 -1.76 12.76
CA ASP A 37 10.75 -2.46 13.94
C ASP A 37 9.54 -3.35 13.60
N PHE A 38 9.38 -3.69 12.32
CA PHE A 38 8.29 -4.54 11.80
C PHE A 38 6.88 -3.97 11.93
N ASN A 39 6.71 -2.73 12.42
CA ASN A 39 5.39 -2.08 12.44
C ASN A 39 5.05 -1.50 11.06
N TYR A 40 4.89 -2.36 10.05
CA TYR A 40 4.69 -1.92 8.68
C TYR A 40 3.31 -1.31 8.44
N PHE A 41 3.21 -0.52 7.36
CA PHE A 41 1.96 0.07 6.92
C PHE A 41 1.10 -0.98 6.22
N ARG A 42 -0.11 -1.23 6.73
CA ARG A 42 -0.97 -2.29 6.20
C ARG A 42 -2.43 -1.89 6.00
N LYS A 43 -3.13 -2.70 5.21
CA LYS A 43 -4.58 -2.67 5.00
C LYS A 43 -5.11 -4.09 4.97
N GLU A 44 -6.17 -4.36 5.74
CA GLU A 44 -6.88 -5.64 5.68
C GLU A 44 -7.76 -5.70 4.43
N VAL A 45 -7.70 -6.83 3.73
CA VAL A 45 -8.43 -7.12 2.51
C VAL A 45 -9.31 -8.35 2.72
N PRO A 46 -10.63 -8.27 2.47
CA PRO A 46 -11.54 -9.37 2.71
C PRO A 46 -11.31 -10.54 1.74
N ALA A 47 -11.75 -11.73 2.13
CA ALA A 47 -11.73 -12.90 1.26
C ALA A 47 -12.60 -12.70 0.00
N SER A 48 -12.21 -13.32 -1.10
CA SER A 48 -13.00 -13.40 -2.33
C SER A 48 -12.85 -14.77 -2.99
N ASN A 49 -13.98 -15.41 -3.29
CA ASN A 49 -14.01 -16.66 -4.05
C ASN A 49 -13.90 -16.43 -5.57
N ASP A 50 -14.05 -15.19 -6.03
CA ASP A 50 -13.93 -14.79 -7.43
C ASP A 50 -12.76 -13.83 -7.62
N TRP A 51 -12.25 -13.72 -8.85
CA TRP A 51 -11.25 -12.70 -9.18
C TRP A 51 -11.85 -11.32 -8.96
N THR A 52 -11.21 -10.52 -8.12
CA THR A 52 -11.64 -9.16 -7.85
C THR A 52 -10.45 -8.22 -7.92
N THR A 53 -10.65 -7.04 -8.49
CA THR A 53 -9.65 -5.97 -8.53
C THR A 53 -9.82 -5.10 -7.30
N ILE A 54 -8.75 -4.91 -6.53
CA ILE A 54 -8.72 -3.93 -5.44
C ILE A 54 -7.82 -2.75 -5.79
N LEU A 55 -8.25 -1.56 -5.39
CA LEU A 55 -7.44 -0.34 -5.42
C LEU A 55 -7.21 0.07 -3.97
N ILE A 56 -5.97 -0.01 -3.50
CA ILE A 56 -5.57 0.36 -2.15
C ILE A 56 -5.03 1.79 -2.18
N PRO A 57 -5.76 2.78 -1.63
CA PRO A 57 -5.24 4.13 -1.50
C PRO A 57 -4.04 4.10 -0.55
N LEU A 58 -2.90 4.68 -0.94
CA LEU A 58 -1.75 4.74 -0.04
C LEU A 58 -2.06 5.50 1.26
N ALA A 59 -2.99 6.46 1.20
CA ALA A 59 -3.47 7.22 2.36
C ALA A 59 -4.24 6.37 3.39
N ASP A 60 -4.78 5.21 2.98
CA ASP A 60 -5.51 4.28 3.85
C ASP A 60 -4.57 3.35 4.61
N LEU A 61 -3.30 3.27 4.22
CA LEU A 61 -2.32 2.44 4.88
C LEU A 61 -1.97 3.04 6.25
N LYS A 62 -2.02 2.20 7.29
CA LYS A 62 -1.71 2.60 8.66
C LYS A 62 -0.76 1.60 9.29
N GLN A 63 0.15 2.09 10.13
CA GLN A 63 0.84 1.24 11.08
C GLN A 63 -0.14 0.82 12.18
N THR A 64 0.03 -0.38 12.73
CA THR A 64 -0.80 -0.79 13.86
C THR A 64 -0.38 0.03 15.09
N PRO A 65 -1.32 0.53 15.90
CA PRO A 65 -0.98 1.15 17.18
C PRO A 65 -0.26 0.11 18.05
N THR A 66 1.03 0.32 18.28
CA THR A 66 1.88 -0.56 19.10
C THR A 66 2.79 0.31 19.96
N LEU A 67 3.59 -0.32 20.83
CA LEU A 67 4.66 0.35 21.57
C LEU A 67 5.86 0.70 20.67
N ALA A 68 5.83 0.33 19.38
CA ALA A 68 6.88 0.57 18.41
C ALA A 68 6.91 2.05 17.98
N LYS A 69 8.05 2.52 17.47
CA LYS A 69 8.20 3.93 17.11
C LYS A 69 7.53 4.13 15.76
N GLY A 70 6.36 4.78 15.75
CA GLY A 70 5.68 5.12 14.50
C GLY A 70 6.61 5.87 13.54
N ALA A 71 6.61 5.45 12.28
CA ALA A 71 7.35 6.11 11.21
C ALA A 71 6.37 6.97 10.40
N PRO A 72 6.79 8.13 9.86
CA PRO A 72 5.99 8.81 8.85
C PRO A 72 5.87 7.93 7.61
N PHE A 73 4.68 7.90 7.00
CA PHE A 73 4.51 7.19 5.73
C PHE A 73 5.27 7.93 4.62
N ASN A 74 6.26 7.26 4.03
CA ASN A 74 7.01 7.78 2.90
C ASN A 74 7.07 6.76 1.73
N PRO A 75 6.24 6.93 0.68
CA PRO A 75 6.21 5.99 -0.44
C PRO A 75 7.48 5.99 -1.29
N GLU A 76 8.36 6.99 -1.18
CA GLU A 76 9.67 7.00 -1.86
C GLU A 76 10.62 5.94 -1.35
N GLN A 77 10.43 5.55 -0.09
CA GLN A 77 11.28 4.57 0.58
C GLN A 77 10.72 3.16 0.41
N LEU A 78 9.88 2.90 -0.60
CA LEU A 78 9.36 1.58 -0.90
C LEU A 78 10.51 0.56 -0.96
N ASN A 79 10.45 -0.41 -0.08
CA ASN A 79 11.38 -1.53 0.03
C ASN A 79 10.75 -2.83 -0.49
N GLY A 80 9.45 -3.00 -0.32
CA GLY A 80 8.73 -4.19 -0.76
C GLY A 80 7.22 -4.07 -0.60
N LEU A 81 6.52 -4.88 -1.38
CA LEU A 81 5.08 -5.13 -1.22
C LEU A 81 4.92 -6.57 -0.73
N GLU A 82 4.11 -6.76 0.30
CA GLU A 82 3.86 -8.07 0.88
C GLU A 82 2.35 -8.33 1.01
N TRP A 83 1.96 -9.59 0.75
CA TRP A 83 0.62 -10.08 0.98
C TRP A 83 0.70 -11.13 2.08
N PHE A 84 0.18 -10.77 3.25
CA PHE A 84 0.34 -11.57 4.44
C PHE A 84 -0.95 -12.30 4.78
N LEU A 85 -0.88 -13.63 4.69
CA LEU A 85 -1.94 -14.55 5.08
C LEU A 85 -1.81 -14.85 6.57
N GLN A 86 -2.33 -13.95 7.42
CA GLN A 86 -2.37 -14.19 8.85
C GLN A 86 -3.82 -14.12 9.34
N GLY A 87 -4.47 -15.28 9.36
CA GLY A 87 -5.71 -15.46 10.12
C GLY A 87 -5.38 -15.69 11.60
N VAL A 88 -6.20 -15.13 12.51
CA VAL A 88 -6.14 -15.39 13.96
C VAL A 88 -6.30 -16.88 14.32
N THR A 89 -6.81 -17.69 13.40
CA THR A 89 -7.17 -19.09 13.63
C THR A 89 -6.14 -20.12 13.14
N GLY A 90 -5.05 -19.67 12.48
CA GLY A 90 -4.08 -20.59 11.87
C GLY A 90 -4.63 -21.35 10.65
N GLU A 91 -5.72 -20.86 10.05
CA GLU A 91 -6.29 -21.41 8.83
C GLU A 91 -5.31 -21.30 7.65
N ALA A 92 -5.11 -22.42 6.96
CA ALA A 92 -4.33 -22.48 5.74
C ALA A 92 -5.22 -22.18 4.53
N GLY A 93 -4.68 -21.45 3.56
CA GLY A 93 -5.35 -21.15 2.30
C GLY A 93 -4.38 -20.70 1.23
N SER A 94 -4.85 -20.68 -0.01
CA SER A 94 -4.07 -20.23 -1.16
C SER A 94 -4.60 -18.90 -1.67
N LEU A 95 -3.73 -17.88 -1.68
CA LEU A 95 -4.01 -16.60 -2.31
C LEU A 95 -3.42 -16.58 -3.72
N LYS A 96 -4.24 -16.25 -4.71
CA LYS A 96 -3.82 -15.98 -6.08
C LYS A 96 -3.83 -14.47 -6.29
N ILE A 97 -2.78 -13.95 -6.92
CA ILE A 97 -2.56 -12.52 -7.15
C ILE A 97 -2.14 -12.33 -8.61
N ASP A 98 -2.67 -11.31 -9.27
CA ASP A 98 -2.30 -10.95 -10.65
C ASP A 98 -2.39 -9.42 -10.86
N ASN A 99 -1.90 -8.94 -12.01
CA ASN A 99 -2.04 -7.56 -12.50
C ASN A 99 -1.64 -6.46 -11.49
N ILE A 100 -0.57 -6.70 -10.72
CA ILE A 100 -0.02 -5.76 -9.74
C ILE A 100 0.47 -4.50 -10.46
N ARG A 101 -0.03 -3.33 -10.05
CA ARG A 101 0.30 -2.05 -10.67
C ARG A 101 0.18 -0.89 -9.68
N PHE A 102 0.98 0.15 -9.92
CA PHE A 102 0.78 1.46 -9.29
C PHE A 102 -0.17 2.28 -10.14
N VAL A 103 -1.16 2.90 -9.50
CA VAL A 103 -2.07 3.83 -10.16
C VAL A 103 -1.73 5.23 -9.72
N TYR A 104 -1.48 6.09 -10.71
CA TYR A 104 -1.07 7.46 -10.49
C TYR A 104 -2.26 8.40 -10.66
N THR A 105 -2.36 9.46 -9.86
CA THR A 105 -3.25 10.57 -10.24
C THR A 105 -2.65 11.28 -11.45
N PRO A 106 -3.49 11.68 -12.43
CA PRO A 106 -3.05 12.56 -13.49
C PRO A 106 -2.38 13.80 -12.89
N ILE A 107 -1.20 14.15 -13.39
CA ILE A 107 -0.71 15.51 -13.22
C ILE A 107 -1.66 16.37 -14.04
N GLU A 108 -2.29 17.40 -13.43
CA GLU A 108 -3.04 18.39 -14.19
C GLU A 108 -2.22 18.80 -15.43
N GLY A 109 -2.75 18.51 -16.62
CA GLY A 109 -2.10 18.84 -17.90
C GLY A 109 -1.29 17.74 -18.59
N ARG A 110 -1.24 16.49 -18.10
CA ARG A 110 -0.68 15.35 -18.87
C ARG A 110 -1.71 14.25 -19.06
N ASN A 111 -2.28 14.18 -20.27
CA ASN A 111 -3.06 13.03 -20.72
C ASN A 111 -2.09 11.85 -20.90
N TYR A 112 -2.29 10.77 -20.15
CA TYR A 112 -1.65 9.49 -20.44
C TYR A 112 -2.35 8.90 -21.66
N GLN A 113 -1.60 8.71 -22.75
CA GLN A 113 -2.05 7.86 -23.87
C GLN A 113 -1.70 6.42 -23.48
N GLU A 114 -2.67 5.53 -23.64
CA GLU A 114 -2.56 4.08 -23.42
C GLU A 114 -1.50 3.44 -24.34
#